data_AF-A0A537NH88-F1
#
_entry.id   AF-A0A537NH88-F1
#
_cell.length_a   1.000
_cell.length_b   1.000
_cell.length_c   1.000
_cell.angle_alpha   90.00
_cell.angle_beta   90.00
_cell.angle_gamma   90.00
#
_symmetry.space_group_name_H-M   'P 1'
#
loop_
_entity.id
_entity.type
_entity.pdbx_description
1 polymer ?
#
loop_
_entity_poly.entity_id
_entity_poly.type
_entity_poly.pdbx_seq_one_letter_code
_entity_poly.pdbx_strand_id
1 'polypeptide(L)' 'MAKYSRSAGKDVKSALHRRKKGSLKRGKGGTGGSVKSKKQAIAIGLSEARKKGKKVPKRKSAKRKSAKRKSGK' A
#
# COMPACT_ATOMS: atom_id res chain seq x y z
N MET A 1 -9.64 4.58 -20.47
CA MET A 1 -9.58 5.46 -19.27
C MET A 1 -8.49 4.96 -18.32
N ALA A 2 -7.63 5.84 -17.78
CA ALA A 2 -6.59 5.42 -16.84
C ALA A 2 -7.21 4.75 -15.60
N LYS A 3 -6.64 3.62 -15.15
CA LYS A 3 -7.10 2.85 -13.99
C LYS A 3 -7.06 3.63 -12.65
N TYR A 4 -6.43 4.81 -12.63
CA TYR A 4 -6.28 5.69 -11.49
C TYR A 4 -6.24 7.15 -11.96
N SER A 5 -6.61 8.10 -11.08
CA SER A 5 -6.51 9.53 -11.39
C SER A 5 -5.06 10.01 -11.49
N ARG A 6 -4.80 11.08 -12.26
CA ARG A 6 -3.49 11.76 -12.31
C ARG A 6 -2.99 12.10 -10.92
N SER A 7 -3.90 12.52 -10.05
CA SER A 7 -3.62 12.85 -8.64
C SER A 7 -3.15 11.66 -7.83
N ALA A 8 -3.63 10.44 -8.10
CA ALA A 8 -3.13 9.22 -7.46
C ALA A 8 -1.75 8.83 -7.98
N GLY A 9 -1.48 9.06 -9.28
CA GLY A 9 -0.14 8.91 -9.85
C GLY A 9 0.90 9.80 -9.18
N LYS A 10 0.52 11.04 -8.83
CA LYS A 10 1.39 11.97 -8.07
C LYS A 10 1.76 11.41 -6.69
N ASP A 11 0.82 10.83 -5.95
CA ASP A 11 1.12 10.25 -4.63
C ASP A 11 2.07 9.04 -4.73
N VAL A 12 1.87 8.19 -5.75
CA VAL A 12 2.78 7.06 -6.01
C VAL A 12 4.20 7.55 -6.35
N LYS A 13 4.31 8.60 -7.19
CA LYS A 13 5.60 9.23 -7.51
C LYS A 13 6.29 9.76 -6.24
N SER A 14 5.55 10.43 -5.36
CA SER A 14 6.07 10.93 -4.09
C SER A 14 6.53 9.80 -3.16
N ALA A 15 5.75 8.72 -3.04
CA ALA A 15 6.14 7.54 -2.27
C ALA A 15 7.43 6.90 -2.82
N LEU A 16 7.56 6.81 -4.16
CA LEU A 16 8.77 6.32 -4.80
C LEU A 16 10.00 7.22 -4.53
N HIS A 17 9.83 8.54 -4.52
CA HIS A 17 10.88 9.48 -4.14
C HIS A 17 11.30 9.29 -2.68
N ARG A 18 10.35 9.21 -1.75
CA ARG A 18 10.64 8.94 -0.32
C ARG A 18 11.35 7.60 -0.12
N ARG A 19 10.99 6.57 -0.90
CA ARG A 19 11.70 5.28 -0.90
C ARG A 19 13.15 5.43 -1.37
N LYS A 20 13.39 6.11 -2.50
CA LYS A 20 14.74 6.36 -3.03
C LYS A 20 15.61 7.10 -2.01
N LYS A 21 15.03 8.01 -1.24
CA LYS A 21 15.69 8.74 -0.13
C LYS A 21 15.85 7.92 1.16
N GLY A 22 15.36 6.69 1.23
CA GLY A 22 15.41 5.86 2.45
C GLY A 22 14.47 6.28 3.57
N SER A 23 13.63 7.30 3.35
CA SER A 23 12.75 7.90 4.37
C SER A 23 11.35 7.29 4.42
N LEU A 24 10.93 6.53 3.41
CA LEU A 24 9.63 5.86 3.43
C LEU A 24 9.61 4.72 4.46
N LYS A 25 8.74 4.80 5.46
CA LYS A 25 8.63 3.81 6.55
C LYS A 25 7.46 2.84 6.34
N ARG A 26 7.62 1.64 6.92
CA ARG A 26 6.59 0.59 6.97
C ARG A 26 5.69 0.77 8.19
N GLY A 27 4.43 0.34 8.10
CA GLY A 27 3.43 0.48 9.17
C GLY A 27 3.54 -0.57 10.28
N LYS A 28 2.78 -0.38 11.37
CA LYS A 28 2.87 -1.16 12.63
C LYS A 28 2.57 -2.66 12.50
N GLY A 29 1.78 -3.09 11.51
CA GLY A 29 1.58 -4.52 11.14
C GLY A 29 2.68 -5.10 10.22
N GLY A 30 3.82 -4.41 10.14
CA GLY A 30 5.02 -4.73 9.37
C GLY A 30 6.22 -3.95 9.91
N THR A 31 6.47 -4.11 11.23
CA THR A 31 7.34 -3.46 12.22
C THR A 31 8.82 -3.12 11.86
N GLY A 32 9.20 -2.99 10.58
CA GLY A 32 10.54 -3.38 10.14
C GLY A 32 11.45 -2.34 9.49
N GLY A 33 11.28 -1.04 9.72
CA GLY A 33 12.18 -0.01 9.16
C GLY A 33 11.85 0.44 7.74
N SER A 34 12.83 0.97 7.00
CA SER A 34 12.60 1.60 5.69
C SER A 34 12.05 0.62 4.64
N VAL A 35 11.24 1.13 3.72
CA VAL A 35 10.61 0.34 2.64
C VAL A 35 11.69 -0.12 1.66
N LYS A 36 11.85 -1.45 1.55
CA LYS A 36 12.89 -2.05 0.69
C LYS A 36 12.43 -2.16 -0.77
N SER A 37 11.17 -2.53 -1.00
CA SER A 37 10.69 -2.87 -2.35
C SER A 37 9.91 -1.74 -3.03
N LYS A 38 10.07 -1.62 -4.36
CA LYS A 38 9.32 -0.69 -5.21
C LYS A 38 7.82 -0.99 -5.19
N LYS A 39 7.44 -2.28 -5.22
CA LYS A 39 6.05 -2.74 -5.10
C LYS A 39 5.40 -2.25 -3.80
N GLN A 40 6.12 -2.31 -2.69
CA GLN A 40 5.60 -1.85 -1.40
C GLN A 40 5.43 -0.33 -1.36
N ALA A 41 6.35 0.44 -1.94
CA ALA A 41 6.18 1.90 -2.06
C ALA A 41 4.97 2.28 -2.92
N ILE A 42 4.71 1.55 -4.02
CA ILE A 42 3.51 1.73 -4.83
C ILE A 42 2.25 1.40 -4.02
N ALA A 43 2.26 0.32 -3.24
CA ALA A 43 1.12 -0.05 -2.40
C ALA A 43 0.83 0.98 -1.32
N ILE A 44 1.87 1.58 -0.72
CA ILE A 44 1.73 2.67 0.25
C ILE A 44 1.20 3.93 -0.44
N GLY A 45 1.77 4.34 -1.58
CA GLY A 45 1.29 5.48 -2.36
C GLY A 45 -0.16 5.36 -2.82
N LEU A 46 -0.59 4.17 -3.25
CA LEU A 46 -2.00 3.89 -3.58
C LEU A 46 -2.91 3.92 -2.36
N SER A 47 -2.41 3.50 -1.19
CA SER A 47 -3.15 3.56 0.07
C SER A 47 -3.29 5.00 0.56
N GLU A 48 -2.25 5.83 0.44
CA GLU A 48 -2.30 7.27 0.72
C GLU A 48 -3.29 7.97 -0.21
N ALA A 49 -3.24 7.68 -1.52
CA ALA A 49 -4.19 8.24 -2.48
C ALA A 49 -5.64 7.88 -2.13
N ARG A 50 -5.90 6.65 -1.67
CA ARG A 50 -7.22 6.21 -1.21
C ARG A 50 -7.69 7.01 0.02
N LYS A 51 -6.81 7.20 1.00
CA LYS A 51 -7.12 8.01 2.21
C LYS A 51 -7.46 9.45 1.85
N LYS A 52 -6.85 9.99 0.79
CA LYS A 52 -7.14 11.32 0.24
C LYS A 52 -8.39 11.38 -0.64
N GLY A 53 -9.19 10.31 -0.72
CA GLY A 53 -10.41 10.26 -1.54
C GLY A 53 -10.18 10.20 -3.05
N LYS A 54 -8.95 9.96 -3.51
CA LYS A 54 -8.64 9.94 -4.95
C LYS A 54 -9.13 8.65 -5.59
N LYS A 55 -9.54 8.73 -6.86
CA LYS A 55 -9.91 7.56 -7.68
C LYS A 55 -8.71 6.61 -7.83
N VAL A 56 -8.78 5.50 -7.11
CA VAL A 56 -7.81 4.40 -7.15
C VAL A 56 -8.53 3.08 -7.45
N PRO A 57 -7.84 2.09 -8.05
CA PRO A 57 -8.41 0.77 -8.25
C PRO A 57 -8.92 0.18 -6.93
N LYS A 58 -10.09 -0.46 -7.00
CA LYS A 58 -10.61 -1.24 -5.88
C LYS A 58 -9.63 -2.38 -5.59
N ARG A 59 -9.38 -2.65 -4.30
CA ARG A 59 -8.61 -3.84 -3.91
C ARG A 59 -9.43 -5.04 -4.38
N LYS A 60 -8.82 -5.98 -5.08
CA LYS A 60 -9.48 -7.27 -5.32
C LYS A 60 -9.73 -7.88 -3.93
N SER A 61 -10.97 -8.25 -3.64
CA SER A 61 -11.29 -9.04 -2.46
C SER A 61 -10.60 -10.39 -2.61
N ALA A 62 -9.49 -10.58 -1.90
CA ALA A 62 -9.02 -11.95 -1.67
C ALA A 62 -10.12 -12.62 -0.84
N LYS A 63 -10.81 -13.62 -1.40
CA LYS A 63 -11.77 -14.45 -0.66
C LYS A 63 -11.02 -14.93 0.59
N ARG A 64 -11.40 -14.43 1.77
CA ARG A 64 -10.77 -14.83 3.03
C ARG A 64 -11.08 -16.31 3.17
N LYS A 65 -10.13 -17.20 2.84
CA LYS A 65 -10.20 -18.57 3.38
C LYS A 65 -10.07 -18.40 4.88
N SER A 66 -11.17 -18.57 5.60
CA SER A 66 -11.17 -18.67 7.05
C SER A 66 -10.27 -19.85 7.40
N ALA A 67 -9.05 -19.57 7.86
CA ALA A 67 -8.28 -20.58 8.56
C ALA A 67 -9.06 -20.89 9.83
N LYS A 68 -9.69 -22.07 9.88
CA LYS A 68 -10.36 -22.61 11.05
C LYS A 68 -9.35 -22.58 12.20
N ARG A 69 -9.52 -21.64 13.15
CA ARG A 69 -8.71 -21.56 14.36
C ARG A 69 -8.97 -22.85 15.13
N LYS A 70 -8.03 -23.81 15.13
CA LYS A 70 -8.05 -24.88 16.13
C LYS A 70 -7.66 -24.21 17.45
N SER A 71 -8.63 -24.12 18.36
CA SER A 71 -8.38 -23.86 19.77
C SER A 71 -7.49 -24.98 20.30
N GLY A 72 -6.23 -24.66 20.58
CA GLY A 72 -5.36 -25.53 21.37
C GLY A 72 -5.88 -25.56 22.81
N LYS A 73 -5.94 -26.75 23.38
CA LYS A 73 -6.30 -27.04 24.77
C LYS A 73 -5.22 -26.55 25.72
#